data_AF-A0A427TXM4-F1
#
_entry.id   AF-A0A427TXM4-F1
#
_cell.length_a   1.000
_cell.length_b   1.000
_cell.length_c   1.000
_cell.angle_alpha   90.00
_cell.angle_beta   90.00
_cell.angle_gamma   90.00
#
_symmetry.space_group_name_H-M   'P 1'
#
loop_
_entity.id
_entity.type
_entity.pdbx_description
1 polymer ?
#
loop_
_entity_poly.entity_id
_entity_poly.type
_entity_poly.pdbx_seq_one_letter_code
_entity_poly.pdbx_strand_id
1 'polypeptide(L)'
;MQSEKKLERIHRNNSLYVILVTAGVLIGLIADLLYGLLPIAMLSGALGGMTLAFLIGISSGSKKVIASPETEHVWPVIEVSAEDVKKAVRAYSEKLPKGVYRTILVKEDNSIDAEQLAPFLKGLPSRKFYMSKETYDIFGEDEKEIAITIDKVQKAVDLYVKEHKEFPMLPYDPLNRVNYYQLLQAHCLDTKPEIELYITNYDGLVTHIKPKKNSTGN
;
A
#
# COMPACT_ATOMS: atom_id res chain seq x y z
N MET A 1 31.21 -4.87 -21.26
CA MET A 1 32.43 -4.44 -20.54
C MET A 1 32.19 -3.62 -19.26
N GLN A 2 31.23 -2.68 -19.20
CA GLN A 2 30.90 -1.95 -17.96
C GLN A 2 29.97 -2.73 -17.00
N SER A 3 29.11 -3.61 -17.52
CA SER A 3 28.20 -4.45 -16.73
C SER A 3 28.93 -5.59 -15.99
N GLU A 4 29.90 -6.24 -16.63
CA GLU A 4 30.68 -7.34 -16.04
C GLU A 4 31.57 -6.87 -14.88
N LYS A 5 32.22 -5.70 -15.02
CA LYS A 5 32.99 -5.08 -13.94
C LYS A 5 32.15 -4.70 -12.72
N LYS A 6 30.84 -4.46 -12.92
CA LYS A 6 29.89 -4.16 -11.83
C LYS A 6 29.45 -5.44 -11.12
N LEU A 7 29.22 -6.53 -11.87
CA LEU A 7 28.85 -7.83 -11.32
C LEU A 7 29.99 -8.45 -10.49
N GLU A 8 31.23 -8.41 -10.98
CA GLU A 8 32.39 -8.91 -10.23
C GLU A 8 32.64 -8.14 -8.93
N ARG A 9 32.33 -6.84 -8.91
CA ARG A 9 32.53 -6.01 -7.71
C ARG A 9 31.50 -6.32 -6.63
N ILE A 10 30.26 -6.63 -7.02
CA ILE A 10 29.19 -7.06 -6.10
C ILE A 10 29.51 -8.45 -5.52
N HIS A 11 29.96 -9.39 -6.37
CA HIS A 11 30.26 -10.75 -5.94
C HIS A 11 31.47 -10.83 -5.00
N ARG A 12 32.47 -9.96 -5.20
CA ARG A 12 33.66 -9.85 -4.35
C ARG A 12 33.35 -9.24 -2.98
N ASN A 13 32.48 -8.23 -2.92
CA ASN A 13 32.08 -7.62 -1.66
C ASN A 13 31.20 -8.56 -0.80
N ASN A 14 30.30 -9.34 -1.43
CA ASN A 14 29.53 -10.35 -0.71
C ASN A 14 30.42 -11.48 -0.16
N SER A 15 31.44 -11.90 -0.92
CA SER A 15 32.39 -12.92 -0.46
C SER A 15 33.21 -12.45 0.75
N LEU A 16 33.69 -11.19 0.73
CA LEU A 16 34.45 -10.62 1.84
C LEU A 16 33.59 -10.48 3.12
N TYR A 17 32.31 -10.12 2.97
CA TYR A 17 31.36 -10.02 4.07
C TYR A 17 31.15 -11.37 4.78
N VAL A 18 30.94 -12.44 4.00
CA VAL A 18 30.74 -13.79 4.53
C VAL A 18 32.00 -14.29 5.27
N ILE A 19 33.19 -13.97 4.77
CA ILE A 19 34.47 -14.34 5.43
C ILE A 19 34.64 -13.61 6.76
N LEU A 20 34.32 -12.32 6.84
CA LEU A 20 34.47 -11.53 8.07
C LEU A 20 33.47 -11.96 9.16
N VAL A 21 32.23 -12.27 8.77
CA VAL A 21 31.21 -12.76 9.72
C VAL A 21 31.59 -14.14 10.25
N THR A 22 32.06 -15.05 9.39
CA THR A 22 32.47 -16.40 9.82
C THR A 22 33.73 -16.38 10.69
N ALA A 23 34.71 -15.51 10.39
CA ALA A 23 35.89 -15.33 11.22
C ALA A 23 35.55 -14.81 12.63
N GLY A 24 34.63 -13.84 12.74
CA GLY A 24 34.17 -13.32 14.02
C GLY A 24 33.48 -14.37 14.90
N VAL A 25 32.67 -15.24 14.30
CA VAL A 25 32.02 -16.37 15.00
C VAL A 25 33.04 -17.40 15.48
N LEU A 26 34.07 -17.70 14.67
CA LEU A 26 35.10 -18.67 15.01
C LEU A 26 35.98 -18.20 16.19
N ILE A 27 36.34 -16.91 16.20
CA ILE A 27 37.11 -16.29 17.29
C ILE A 27 36.29 -16.29 18.59
N GLY A 28 34.99 -16.00 18.51
CA GLY A 28 34.08 -16.07 19.66
C GLY A 28 34.00 -17.47 20.26
N LEU A 29 33.90 -18.51 19.43
CA LEU A 29 33.88 -19.92 19.88
C LEU A 29 35.19 -20.34 20.57
N ILE A 30 36.34 -19.91 20.06
CA ILE A 30 37.65 -20.23 20.66
C ILE A 30 37.82 -19.51 22.01
N ALA A 31 37.34 -18.27 22.13
CA ALA A 31 37.36 -17.52 23.38
C ALA A 31 36.46 -18.16 24.45
N ASP A 32 35.24 -18.58 24.09
CA ASP A 32 34.32 -19.28 25.00
C ASP A 32 34.92 -20.63 25.46
N LEU A 33 35.63 -21.35 24.59
CA LEU A 33 36.29 -22.63 24.91
C LEU A 33 37.49 -22.46 25.88
N LEU A 34 38.29 -21.40 25.71
CA LEU A 34 39.50 -21.17 26.50
C LEU A 34 39.21 -20.60 27.90
N TYR A 35 38.15 -19.81 28.05
CA TYR A 35 37.87 -19.08 29.29
C TYR A 35 36.62 -19.57 30.03
N GLY A 36 35.94 -20.60 29.52
CA GLY A 36 34.78 -21.21 30.18
C GLY A 36 33.57 -20.27 30.29
N LEU A 37 33.53 -19.20 29.48
CA LEU A 37 32.35 -18.36 29.38
C LEU A 37 31.29 -19.11 28.57
N LEU A 38 30.17 -19.44 29.20
CA LEU A 38 28.92 -19.82 28.53
C LEU A 38 28.60 -18.80 27.41
N PRO A 39 27.80 -19.14 26.36
CA PRO A 39 27.93 -18.66 24.96
C PRO A 39 27.53 -17.20 24.72
N ILE A 40 28.10 -16.30 25.51
CA ILE A 40 27.87 -14.87 25.55
C ILE A 40 28.93 -14.19 24.68
N ALA A 41 30.17 -14.71 24.63
CA ALA A 41 31.18 -14.15 23.74
C ALA A 41 30.82 -14.43 22.26
N MET A 42 30.27 -15.61 21.95
CA MET A 42 29.73 -15.92 20.61
C MET A 42 28.65 -14.93 20.14
N LEU A 43 27.71 -14.56 21.01
CA LEU A 43 26.66 -13.57 20.69
C LEU A 43 27.24 -12.16 20.50
N SER A 44 28.19 -11.76 21.34
CA SER A 44 28.84 -10.45 21.24
C SER A 44 29.75 -10.33 20.01
N GLY A 45 30.44 -11.42 19.63
CA GLY A 45 31.30 -11.48 18.43
C GLY A 45 30.50 -11.39 17.13
N ALA A 46 29.32 -12.01 17.06
CA ALA A 46 28.42 -11.88 15.92
C ALA A 46 27.88 -10.44 15.76
N LEU A 47 27.52 -9.79 16.87
CA LEU A 47 27.07 -8.39 16.88
C LEU A 47 28.22 -7.44 16.48
N GLY A 48 29.42 -7.65 17.04
CA GLY A 48 30.61 -6.89 16.72
C GLY A 48 31.01 -7.01 15.24
N GLY A 49 31.01 -8.23 14.70
CA GLY A 49 31.29 -8.48 13.28
C GLY A 49 30.30 -7.80 12.33
N MET A 50 29.00 -7.78 12.67
CA MET A 50 27.99 -7.06 11.89
C MET A 50 28.20 -5.54 11.90
N THR A 51 28.53 -4.95 13.06
CA THR A 51 28.76 -3.49 13.15
C THR A 51 29.97 -3.03 12.34
N LEU A 52 31.08 -3.78 12.38
CA LEU A 52 32.29 -3.44 11.64
C LEU A 52 32.09 -3.62 10.12
N ALA A 53 31.39 -4.69 9.71
CA ALA A 53 31.05 -4.92 8.30
C ALA A 53 30.08 -3.86 7.75
N PHE A 54 29.13 -3.38 8.57
CA PHE A 54 28.23 -2.27 8.22
C PHE A 54 28.99 -0.95 8.04
N LEU A 55 29.94 -0.63 8.94
CA LEU A 55 30.76 0.58 8.82
C LEU A 55 31.70 0.57 7.60
N ILE A 56 32.33 -0.56 7.30
CA ILE A 56 33.20 -0.71 6.12
C ILE A 56 32.38 -0.72 4.82
N GLY A 57 31.18 -1.33 4.85
CA GLY A 57 30.22 -1.31 3.74
C GLY A 57 29.68 0.09 3.42
N ILE A 58 29.47 0.92 4.44
CA ILE A 58 29.07 2.34 4.27
C ILE A 58 30.21 3.17 3.68
N SER A 59 31.47 2.91 4.06
CA SER A 59 32.65 3.69 3.62
C SER A 59 32.99 3.50 2.13
N SER A 60 32.66 2.35 1.52
CA SER A 60 33.07 2.04 0.13
C SER A 60 31.97 2.18 -0.93
N GLY A 61 30.87 2.87 -0.63
CA GLY A 61 29.77 3.01 -1.60
C GLY A 61 28.70 4.05 -1.27
N SER A 62 28.79 4.75 -0.14
CA SER A 62 27.89 5.86 0.14
C SER A 62 28.29 7.06 -0.71
N LYS A 63 27.75 7.08 -1.93
CA LYS A 63 27.35 8.32 -2.59
C LYS A 63 26.57 9.08 -1.51
N LYS A 64 27.23 10.08 -0.92
CA LYS A 64 26.60 11.08 -0.06
C LYS A 64 25.42 11.59 -0.90
N VAL A 65 24.21 11.12 -0.59
CA VAL A 65 22.99 11.78 -1.03
C VAL A 65 23.01 13.06 -0.23
N ILE A 66 23.80 14.02 -0.73
CA ILE A 66 23.55 15.42 -0.55
C ILE A 66 22.09 15.53 -0.96
N ALA A 67 21.21 15.67 0.03
CA ALA A 67 19.89 16.20 -0.21
C ALA A 67 20.14 17.46 -1.04
N SER A 68 19.91 17.34 -2.34
CA SER A 68 19.78 18.49 -3.20
C SER A 68 18.74 19.37 -2.51
N PRO A 69 18.90 20.69 -2.43
CA PRO A 69 17.78 21.53 -2.04
C PRO A 69 16.68 21.20 -3.05
N GLU A 70 15.67 20.44 -2.63
CA GLU A 70 14.45 20.30 -3.39
C GLU A 70 13.96 21.73 -3.49
N THR A 71 14.08 22.32 -4.67
CA THR A 71 13.33 23.52 -4.99
C THR A 71 11.88 23.14 -4.73
N GLU A 72 11.31 23.62 -3.62
CA GLU A 72 9.90 23.44 -3.30
C GLU A 72 9.14 23.89 -4.54
N HIS A 73 8.67 22.94 -5.33
CA HIS A 73 7.90 23.23 -6.52
C HIS A 73 6.54 23.66 -6.00
N VAL A 74 6.38 24.97 -5.78
CA VAL A 74 5.13 25.54 -5.31
C VAL A 74 4.10 25.35 -6.42
N TRP A 75 3.19 24.41 -6.21
CA TRP A 75 2.08 24.17 -7.11
C TRP A 75 1.02 25.25 -6.92
N PRO A 76 0.49 25.84 -8.02
CA PRO A 76 -0.63 26.75 -7.90
C PRO A 76 -1.87 25.99 -7.41
N VAL A 77 -2.71 26.66 -6.63
CA VAL A 77 -4.02 26.12 -6.27
C VAL A 77 -4.95 26.26 -7.49
N ILE A 78 -5.59 25.17 -7.88
CA ILE A 78 -6.44 25.08 -9.07
C ILE A 78 -7.82 24.51 -8.72
N GLU A 79 -8.82 24.92 -9.48
CA GLU A 79 -10.14 24.32 -9.39
C GLU A 79 -10.22 23.10 -10.32
N VAL A 80 -10.63 21.96 -9.77
CA VAL A 80 -10.74 20.69 -10.51
C VAL A 80 -12.04 19.97 -10.17
N SER A 81 -12.52 19.14 -11.09
CA SER A 81 -13.67 18.24 -10.90
C SER A 81 -13.24 16.86 -10.43
N ALA A 82 -14.19 16.05 -9.93
CA ALA A 82 -13.92 14.65 -9.60
C ALA A 82 -13.46 13.84 -10.82
N GLU A 83 -13.95 14.18 -12.02
CA GLU A 83 -13.57 13.58 -13.29
C GLU A 83 -12.11 13.86 -13.64
N ASP A 84 -11.62 15.06 -13.36
CA ASP A 84 -10.21 15.41 -13.57
C ASP A 84 -9.31 14.67 -12.59
N VAL A 85 -9.75 14.54 -11.34
CA VAL A 85 -9.05 13.73 -10.33
C VAL A 85 -9.03 12.25 -10.73
N LYS A 86 -10.14 11.69 -11.23
CA LYS A 86 -10.19 10.31 -11.78
C LYS A 86 -9.17 10.10 -12.90
N LYS A 87 -9.06 11.06 -13.84
CA LYS A 87 -8.06 11.01 -14.91
C LYS A 87 -6.64 11.09 -14.35
N ALA A 88 -6.38 11.97 -13.39
CA ALA A 88 -5.08 12.13 -12.76
C ALA A 88 -4.64 10.87 -11.97
N VAL A 89 -5.55 10.28 -11.20
CA VAL A 89 -5.32 9.01 -10.47
C VAL A 89 -5.02 7.87 -11.44
N ARG A 90 -5.73 7.80 -12.57
CA ARG A 90 -5.44 6.82 -13.62
C ARG A 90 -4.04 7.03 -14.21
N ALA A 91 -3.71 8.27 -14.58
CA ALA A 91 -2.38 8.59 -15.12
C ALA A 91 -1.25 8.35 -14.11
N TYR A 92 -1.50 8.59 -12.82
CA TYR A 92 -0.58 8.22 -11.74
C TYR A 92 -0.40 6.71 -11.68
N SER A 93 -1.51 5.96 -11.69
CA SER A 93 -1.50 4.50 -11.63
C SER A 93 -0.71 3.86 -12.76
N GLU A 94 -0.78 4.42 -13.97
CA GLU A 94 -0.04 3.95 -15.15
C GLU A 94 1.48 4.10 -15.00
N LYS A 95 1.95 5.01 -14.12
CA LYS A 95 3.37 5.21 -13.84
C LYS A 95 3.89 4.41 -12.64
N LEU A 96 3.01 3.72 -11.92
CA LEU A 96 3.41 2.93 -10.77
C LEU A 96 4.24 1.71 -11.20
N PRO A 97 5.28 1.33 -10.42
CA PRO A 97 5.99 0.09 -10.64
C PRO A 97 5.03 -1.11 -10.59
N LYS A 98 5.35 -2.18 -11.32
CA LYS A 98 4.57 -3.42 -11.29
C LYS A 98 4.44 -3.94 -9.86
N GLY A 99 3.21 -4.28 -9.47
CA GLY A 99 2.89 -4.78 -8.13
C GLY A 99 2.60 -3.70 -7.09
N VAL A 100 2.71 -2.41 -7.43
CA VAL A 100 2.31 -1.31 -6.56
C VAL A 100 0.86 -0.90 -6.86
N TYR A 101 0.02 -0.92 -5.84
CA TYR A 101 -1.40 -0.57 -5.96
C TYR A 101 -1.62 0.94 -5.84
N ARG A 102 -2.63 1.47 -6.54
CA ARG A 102 -2.98 2.89 -6.49
C ARG A 102 -3.50 3.36 -5.13
N THR A 103 -3.83 2.43 -4.23
CA THR A 103 -4.25 2.71 -2.84
C THR A 103 -3.19 3.49 -2.05
N ILE A 104 -1.92 3.49 -2.48
CA ILE A 104 -0.87 4.31 -1.85
C ILE A 104 -1.14 5.83 -1.94
N LEU A 105 -2.03 6.24 -2.86
CA LEU A 105 -2.51 7.63 -2.94
C LEU A 105 -3.52 7.98 -1.84
N VAL A 106 -4.05 6.99 -1.13
CA VAL A 106 -5.19 7.16 -0.22
C VAL A 106 -4.71 7.07 1.22
N LYS A 107 -4.96 8.13 1.98
CA LYS A 107 -4.69 8.19 3.42
C LYS A 107 -5.71 7.35 4.20
N GLU A 108 -5.48 7.19 5.50
CA GLU A 108 -6.37 6.37 6.34
C GLU A 108 -7.80 6.92 6.46
N ASP A 109 -7.99 8.23 6.28
CA ASP A 109 -9.31 8.88 6.29
C ASP A 109 -9.98 8.92 4.89
N ASN A 110 -9.52 8.07 3.97
CA ASN A 110 -9.90 8.01 2.56
C ASN A 110 -9.53 9.26 1.73
N SER A 111 -8.87 10.27 2.31
CA SER A 111 -8.46 11.44 1.54
C SER A 111 -7.33 11.10 0.57
N ILE A 112 -7.39 11.68 -0.62
CA ILE A 112 -6.37 11.53 -1.64
C ILE A 112 -5.19 12.45 -1.34
N ASP A 113 -3.96 11.93 -1.48
CA ASP A 113 -2.74 12.72 -1.37
C ASP A 113 -2.55 13.63 -2.59
N ALA A 114 -3.04 14.86 -2.46
CA ALA A 114 -3.01 15.88 -3.50
C ALA A 114 -1.59 16.23 -3.98
N GLU A 115 -0.59 16.16 -3.10
CA GLU A 115 0.80 16.48 -3.45
C GLU A 115 1.36 15.46 -4.46
N GLN A 116 1.03 14.18 -4.28
CA GLN A 116 1.41 13.12 -5.21
C GLN A 116 0.68 13.24 -6.56
N LEU A 117 -0.52 13.80 -6.58
CA LEU A 117 -1.29 14.05 -7.80
C LEU A 117 -0.95 15.36 -8.51
N ALA A 118 -0.35 16.33 -7.82
CA ALA A 118 -0.06 17.65 -8.35
C ALA A 118 0.70 17.65 -9.70
N PRO A 119 1.69 16.76 -9.94
CA PRO A 119 2.37 16.68 -11.25
C PRO A 119 1.45 16.31 -12.42
N PHE A 120 0.33 15.64 -12.15
CA PHE A 120 -0.65 15.18 -13.13
C PHE A 120 -1.77 16.21 -13.32
N LEU A 121 -2.16 16.89 -12.24
CA LEU A 121 -3.15 17.96 -12.26
C LEU A 121 -2.57 19.33 -12.67
N LYS A 122 -1.24 19.49 -12.63
CA LYS A 122 -0.52 20.76 -12.82
C LYS A 122 -0.85 21.81 -11.77
N GLY A 123 -1.22 21.37 -10.57
CA GLY A 123 -1.60 22.22 -9.45
C GLY A 123 -2.14 21.40 -8.29
N LEU A 124 -2.36 22.06 -7.15
CA LEU A 124 -3.05 21.48 -6.00
C LEU A 124 -4.55 21.77 -6.10
N PRO A 125 -5.43 20.77 -5.97
CA PRO A 125 -6.86 21.00 -5.88
C PRO A 125 -7.24 22.01 -4.80
N SER A 126 -8.17 22.91 -5.10
CA SER A 126 -8.73 23.88 -4.15
C SER A 126 -9.61 23.25 -3.06
N ARG A 127 -10.06 22.01 -3.28
CA ARG A 127 -10.90 21.22 -2.37
C ARG A 127 -10.36 19.81 -2.23
N LYS A 128 -10.76 19.12 -1.16
CA LYS A 128 -10.36 17.73 -0.92
C LYS A 128 -11.17 16.78 -1.80
N PHE A 129 -10.54 15.65 -2.10
CA PHE A 129 -11.16 14.52 -2.77
C PHE A 129 -10.86 13.25 -1.99
N TYR A 130 -11.80 12.31 -2.06
CA TYR A 130 -11.76 11.07 -1.32
C TYR A 130 -11.81 9.89 -2.28
N MET A 131 -11.11 8.81 -1.95
CA MET A 131 -11.14 7.57 -2.73
C MET A 131 -11.36 6.38 -1.82
N SER A 132 -12.29 5.51 -2.22
CA SER A 132 -12.48 4.18 -1.63
C SER A 132 -11.23 3.33 -1.88
N LYS A 133 -10.64 2.73 -0.83
CA LYS A 133 -9.47 1.84 -0.98
C LYS A 133 -9.87 0.50 -1.58
N GLU A 134 -11.13 0.08 -1.40
CA GLU A 134 -11.60 -1.22 -1.85
C GLU A 134 -12.15 -1.17 -3.30
N THR A 135 -12.85 -0.09 -3.67
CA THR A 135 -13.53 0.03 -4.99
C THR A 135 -12.87 1.04 -5.94
N TYR A 136 -11.94 1.86 -5.44
CA TYR A 136 -11.29 2.95 -6.19
C TYR A 136 -12.24 4.06 -6.68
N ASP A 137 -13.49 4.07 -6.24
CA ASP A 137 -14.41 5.17 -6.53
C ASP A 137 -13.92 6.47 -5.89
N ILE A 138 -14.04 7.58 -6.63
CA ILE A 138 -13.56 8.91 -6.24
C ILE A 138 -14.73 9.86 -6.05
N PHE A 139 -14.68 10.60 -4.94
CA PHE A 139 -15.75 11.45 -4.42
C PHE A 139 -15.25 12.86 -4.12
N GLY A 140 -16.17 13.82 -4.20
CA GLY A 140 -15.97 15.18 -3.69
C GLY A 140 -15.98 15.24 -2.17
N GLU A 141 -15.81 16.45 -1.64
CA GLU A 141 -15.78 16.70 -0.20
C GLU A 141 -17.16 16.51 0.47
N ASP A 142 -18.22 16.84 -0.26
CA ASP A 142 -19.63 16.65 0.11
C ASP A 142 -20.04 15.17 0.17
N GLU A 143 -19.33 14.31 -0.55
CA GLU A 143 -19.60 12.88 -0.65
C GLU A 143 -18.58 12.01 0.11
N LYS A 144 -17.75 12.62 0.96
CA LYS A 144 -16.71 11.92 1.74
C LYS A 144 -17.23 10.67 2.45
N GLU A 145 -18.38 10.77 3.12
CA GLU A 145 -18.93 9.68 3.92
C GLU A 145 -19.32 8.47 3.06
N ILE A 146 -19.60 8.67 1.76
CA ILE A 146 -19.88 7.58 0.83
C ILE A 146 -18.62 6.72 0.63
N ALA A 147 -17.44 7.33 0.47
CA ALA A 147 -16.18 6.61 0.32
C ALA A 147 -15.90 5.69 1.52
N ILE A 148 -16.05 6.23 2.72
CA ILE A 148 -15.83 5.51 3.99
C ILE A 148 -16.86 4.38 4.13
N THR A 149 -18.13 4.67 3.83
CA THR A 149 -19.21 3.69 3.93
C THR A 149 -19.02 2.54 2.96
N ILE A 150 -18.59 2.81 1.72
CA ILE A 150 -18.29 1.78 0.72
C ILE A 150 -17.17 0.86 1.22
N ASP A 151 -16.06 1.40 1.71
CA ASP A 151 -14.96 0.57 2.24
C ASP A 151 -15.41 -0.31 3.41
N LYS A 152 -16.23 0.25 4.32
CA LYS A 152 -16.78 -0.50 5.45
C LYS A 152 -17.68 -1.65 4.98
N VAL A 153 -18.59 -1.37 4.05
CA VAL A 153 -19.54 -2.35 3.55
C VAL A 153 -18.85 -3.39 2.67
N GLN A 154 -17.89 -3.01 1.83
CA GLN A 154 -17.13 -3.95 1.01
C GLN A 154 -16.41 -4.98 1.88
N LYS A 155 -15.70 -4.52 2.93
CA LYS A 155 -15.03 -5.44 3.88
C LYS A 155 -16.01 -6.39 4.56
N ALA A 156 -17.21 -5.89 4.91
CA ALA A 156 -18.26 -6.72 5.50
C ALA A 156 -18.79 -7.76 4.50
N VAL A 157 -19.00 -7.36 3.23
CA VAL A 157 -19.40 -8.25 2.15
C VAL A 157 -18.34 -9.33 1.91
N ASP A 158 -17.06 -8.94 1.82
CA ASP A 158 -15.96 -9.88 1.60
C ASP A 158 -15.86 -10.91 2.73
N LEU A 159 -16.01 -10.46 3.98
CA LEU A 159 -16.04 -11.33 5.15
C LEU A 159 -17.23 -12.31 5.08
N TYR A 160 -18.43 -11.79 4.78
CA TYR A 160 -19.63 -12.61 4.65
C TYR A 160 -19.46 -13.68 3.56
N VAL A 161 -18.99 -13.29 2.37
CA VAL A 161 -18.77 -14.19 1.22
C VAL A 161 -17.70 -15.24 1.56
N LYS A 162 -16.64 -14.84 2.27
CA LYS A 162 -15.60 -15.77 2.72
C LYS A 162 -16.17 -16.88 3.60
N GLU A 163 -17.10 -16.55 4.49
CA GLU A 163 -17.71 -17.48 5.44
C GLU A 163 -18.87 -18.29 4.85
N HIS A 164 -19.77 -17.64 4.10
CA HIS A 164 -21.05 -18.20 3.65
C HIS A 164 -21.04 -18.65 2.19
N LYS A 165 -20.02 -18.27 1.41
CA LYS A 165 -19.86 -18.58 -0.03
C LYS A 165 -20.97 -18.04 -0.93
N GLU A 166 -21.72 -17.05 -0.45
CA GLU A 166 -22.75 -16.34 -1.20
C GLU A 166 -22.68 -14.83 -0.92
N PHE A 167 -23.21 -14.02 -1.84
CA PHE A 167 -23.29 -12.57 -1.67
C PHE A 167 -24.51 -12.17 -0.83
N PRO A 168 -24.37 -11.24 0.13
CA PRO A 168 -25.46 -10.77 0.98
C PRO A 168 -26.36 -9.80 0.21
N MET A 169 -27.23 -10.34 -0.65
CA MET A 169 -28.16 -9.58 -1.48
C MET A 169 -29.61 -9.74 -1.00
N LEU A 170 -30.44 -8.72 -1.23
CA LEU A 170 -31.88 -8.83 -0.97
C LEU A 170 -32.51 -9.90 -1.89
N PRO A 171 -33.27 -10.86 -1.34
CA PRO A 171 -33.94 -11.88 -2.16
C PRO A 171 -34.89 -11.25 -3.18
N TYR A 172 -34.88 -11.78 -4.40
CA TYR A 172 -35.73 -11.34 -5.52
C TYR A 172 -35.54 -9.88 -5.94
N ASP A 173 -34.44 -9.24 -5.55
CA ASP A 173 -34.12 -7.89 -5.95
C ASP A 173 -33.35 -7.85 -7.28
N PRO A 174 -33.91 -7.32 -8.37
CA PRO A 174 -33.24 -7.28 -9.66
C PRO A 174 -32.05 -6.30 -9.71
N LEU A 175 -31.87 -5.46 -8.68
CA LEU A 175 -30.81 -4.47 -8.61
C LEU A 175 -29.62 -4.94 -7.76
N ASN A 176 -29.67 -6.16 -7.19
CA ASN A 176 -28.61 -6.68 -6.32
C ASN A 176 -28.31 -5.77 -5.13
N ARG A 177 -29.34 -5.18 -4.49
CA ARG A 177 -29.14 -4.36 -3.29
C ARG A 177 -28.51 -5.19 -2.16
N VAL A 178 -27.55 -4.59 -1.46
CA VAL A 178 -26.90 -5.20 -0.28
C VAL A 178 -27.94 -5.41 0.82
N ASN A 179 -27.99 -6.63 1.35
CA ASN A 179 -28.81 -6.98 2.49
C ASN A 179 -28.07 -6.70 3.79
N TYR A 180 -28.20 -5.48 4.30
CA TYR A 180 -27.55 -5.10 5.56
C TYR A 180 -27.98 -5.95 6.77
N TYR A 181 -29.19 -6.52 6.77
CA TYR A 181 -29.62 -7.37 7.89
C TYR A 181 -28.82 -8.67 7.96
N GLN A 182 -28.47 -9.26 6.82
CA GLN A 182 -27.57 -10.43 6.79
C GLN A 182 -26.19 -10.08 7.34
N LEU A 183 -25.63 -8.95 6.92
CA LEU A 183 -24.32 -8.48 7.40
C LEU A 183 -24.31 -8.20 8.91
N LEU A 184 -25.37 -7.62 9.45
CA LEU A 184 -25.52 -7.37 10.89
C LEU A 184 -25.66 -8.67 11.69
N GLN A 185 -26.50 -9.61 11.21
CA GLN A 185 -26.72 -10.90 11.88
C GLN A 185 -25.46 -11.78 11.89
N ALA A 186 -24.67 -11.72 10.82
CA ALA A 186 -23.39 -12.41 10.72
C ALA A 186 -22.24 -11.67 11.41
N HIS A 187 -22.51 -10.57 12.13
CA HIS A 187 -21.49 -9.73 12.78
C HIS A 187 -20.37 -9.24 11.86
N CYS A 188 -20.63 -9.17 10.55
CA CYS A 188 -19.70 -8.61 9.56
C CYS A 188 -19.76 -7.08 9.53
N LEU A 189 -20.85 -6.50 10.04
CA LEU A 189 -21.08 -5.07 10.11
C LEU A 189 -21.66 -4.71 11.48
N ASP A 190 -21.21 -3.61 12.08
CA ASP A 190 -21.69 -3.20 13.42
C ASP A 190 -23.01 -2.41 13.35
N THR A 191 -23.16 -1.59 12.32
CA THR A 191 -24.26 -0.63 12.19
C THR A 191 -24.74 -0.56 10.75
N LYS A 192 -26.05 -0.40 10.57
CA LYS A 192 -26.67 -0.23 9.25
C LYS A 192 -26.27 1.14 8.66
N PRO A 193 -25.73 1.19 7.44
CA PRO A 193 -25.49 2.44 6.74
C PRO A 193 -26.79 3.14 6.33
N GLU A 194 -26.76 4.46 6.24
CA GLU A 194 -27.92 5.26 5.82
C GLU A 194 -28.18 5.22 4.31
N ILE A 195 -27.14 4.94 3.53
CA ILE A 195 -27.22 4.87 2.06
C ILE A 195 -27.51 3.45 1.57
N GLU A 196 -28.25 3.36 0.47
CA GLU A 196 -28.44 2.10 -0.24
C GLU A 196 -27.24 1.81 -1.14
N LEU A 197 -26.66 0.61 -0.98
CA LEU A 197 -25.56 0.13 -1.81
C LEU A 197 -25.97 -1.13 -2.56
N TYR A 198 -25.27 -1.40 -3.66
CA TYR A 198 -25.58 -2.44 -4.63
C TYR A 198 -24.34 -3.27 -4.91
N ILE A 199 -24.51 -4.58 -5.06
CA ILE A 199 -23.43 -5.50 -5.47
C ILE A 199 -23.39 -5.55 -6.99
N THR A 200 -22.24 -5.18 -7.55
CA THR A 200 -21.99 -5.25 -8.99
C THR A 200 -21.60 -6.65 -9.41
N ASN A 201 -21.71 -6.94 -10.69
CA ASN A 201 -21.24 -8.21 -11.26
C ASN A 201 -19.73 -8.23 -11.50
N TYR A 202 -19.04 -7.13 -11.18
CA TYR A 202 -17.58 -7.03 -11.27
C TYR A 202 -16.98 -7.49 -9.94
N ASP A 203 -16.73 -8.79 -9.84
CA ASP A 203 -16.05 -9.41 -8.69
C ASP A 203 -16.74 -9.14 -7.33
N GLY A 204 -18.04 -8.88 -7.34
CA GLY A 204 -18.81 -8.59 -6.13
C GLY A 204 -18.54 -7.21 -5.51
N LEU A 205 -17.94 -6.27 -6.25
CA LEU A 205 -17.69 -4.92 -5.77
C LEU A 205 -18.99 -4.18 -5.47
N VAL A 206 -18.99 -3.42 -4.39
CA VAL A 206 -20.11 -2.62 -3.89
C VAL A 206 -20.09 -1.23 -4.52
N THR A 207 -21.26 -0.71 -4.89
CA THR A 207 -21.40 0.64 -5.44
C THR A 207 -22.60 1.38 -4.86
N HIS A 208 -22.51 2.70 -4.81
CA HIS A 208 -23.62 3.61 -4.49
C HIS A 208 -24.46 3.96 -5.73
N ILE A 209 -23.96 3.65 -6.93
CA ILE A 209 -24.66 3.95 -8.18
C ILE A 209 -25.72 2.89 -8.40
N LYS A 210 -26.99 3.33 -8.41
CA LYS A 210 -28.12 2.44 -8.71
C LYS A 210 -27.96 1.81 -10.11
N PRO A 211 -27.91 0.46 -10.22
CA PRO A 211 -27.78 -0.19 -11.51
C PRO A 211 -28.95 0.16 -12.44
N LYS A 212 -28.65 0.44 -13.70
CA LYS A 212 -29.70 0.55 -14.72
C LYS A 212 -30.19 -0.86 -15.02
N LYS A 213 -31.50 -1.07 -14.96
CA LYS A 213 -32.15 -2.32 -15.40
C LYS A 213 -31.68 -2.56 -16.85
N ASN A 214 -30.87 -3.59 -17.09
CA ASN A 214 -30.30 -4.04 -18.38
C ASN A 214 -28.90 -3.52 -18.80
N SER A 215 -27.90 -3.48 -17.90
CA SER A 215 -26.48 -3.37 -18.33
C SER A 215 -25.57 -4.50 -17.85
N THR A 216 -26.12 -5.70 -17.65
CA THR A 216 -25.33 -6.94 -17.66
C THR A 216 -25.20 -7.40 -19.11
N GLY A 217 -24.08 -7.04 -19.72
CA GLY A 217 -23.64 -7.64 -20.97
C GLY A 217 -23.40 -9.14 -20.79
N ASN A 218 -23.66 -9.87 -21.88
CA ASN A 218 -23.31 -11.28 -22.10
C ASN A 218 -21.86 -11.61 -21.77
#